data_AF-A0A2V1NCC5-F1
#
_entry.id   AF-A0A2V1NCC5-F1
#
_cell.length_a   1.000
_cell.length_b   1.000
_cell.length_c   1.000
_cell.angle_alpha   90.00
_cell.angle_beta   90.00
_cell.angle_gamma   90.00
#
_symmetry.space_group_name_H-M   'P 1'
#
loop_
_entity.id
_entity.type
_entity.pdbx_description
1 polymer ?
#
loop_
_entity_poly.entity_id
_entity_poly.type
_entity_poly.pdbx_seq_one_letter_code
_entity_poly.pdbx_strand_id
1 'polypeptide(L)'
;MRTRGGVLLANLLTGLALGFTVTRIGFGDYAELNRMFTFRDPRMLLSFVGAVVIIASVFAVLRVRRGAGRVHAGVVPGAVLFGVGWAISGGCPAIPIVQVAGGYLPGVITIAGIVVGVRLARWAGGRRLVRIERGSCEG
;
A
#
# COMPACT_ATOMS: atom_id res chain seq x y z
N MET A 1 -9.68 -29.50 0.72
CA MET A 1 -9.08 -28.98 1.98
C MET A 1 -7.55 -28.83 1.93
N ARG A 2 -6.80 -29.62 1.14
CA ARG A 2 -5.32 -29.55 0.99
C ARG A 2 -4.78 -28.25 0.36
N THR A 3 -5.60 -27.53 -0.42
CA THR A 3 -5.21 -26.28 -1.09
C THR A 3 -5.14 -25.06 -0.17
N ARG A 4 -5.93 -25.02 0.91
CA ARG A 4 -5.93 -23.86 1.84
C ARG A 4 -4.61 -23.75 2.60
N GLY A 5 -4.03 -24.87 3.02
CA GLY A 5 -2.75 -24.89 3.74
C GLY A 5 -1.58 -24.42 2.89
N GLY A 6 -1.48 -24.90 1.64
CA GLY A 6 -0.42 -24.48 0.72
C GLY A 6 -0.49 -22.99 0.35
N VAL A 7 -1.69 -22.46 0.12
CA VAL A 7 -1.90 -21.03 -0.17
C VAL A 7 -1.60 -20.16 1.05
N LEU A 8 -1.95 -20.61 2.26
CA LEU A 8 -1.59 -19.92 3.50
C LEU A 8 -0.07 -19.85 3.69
N LEU A 9 0.62 -20.98 3.49
CA LEU A 9 2.07 -21.05 3.63
C LEU A 9 2.78 -20.16 2.60
N ALA A 10 2.31 -20.17 1.35
CA ALA A 10 2.83 -19.30 0.30
C ALA A 10 2.65 -17.81 0.62
N ASN A 11 1.48 -17.41 1.15
CA ASN A 11 1.26 -16.02 1.58
C ASN A 11 2.17 -15.63 2.75
N LEU A 12 2.34 -16.52 3.72
CA LEU A 12 3.22 -16.28 4.87
C LEU A 12 4.67 -16.08 4.43
N LEU A 13 5.18 -16.97 3.58
CA LEU A 13 6.54 -16.92 3.05
C LEU A 13 6.76 -15.67 2.18
N THR A 14 5.80 -15.35 1.31
CA THR A 14 5.90 -14.16 0.45
C THR A 14 5.84 -12.87 1.26
N GLY A 15 4.97 -12.81 2.28
CA GLY A 15 4.88 -11.68 3.20
C GLY A 15 6.15 -11.48 4.03
N LEU A 16 6.72 -12.57 4.56
CA LEU A 16 8.01 -12.56 5.27
C LEU A 16 9.15 -12.13 4.36
N ALA A 17 9.22 -12.65 3.13
CA ALA A 17 10.23 -12.26 2.15
C ALA A 17 10.12 -10.77 1.81
N LEU A 18 8.90 -10.27 1.58
CA LEU A 18 8.65 -8.85 1.33
C LEU A 18 9.10 -7.99 2.51
N GLY A 19 8.67 -8.34 3.73
CA GLY A 19 9.04 -7.63 4.95
C GLY A 19 10.55 -7.61 5.17
N PHE A 20 11.22 -8.76 5.04
CA PHE A 20 12.67 -8.88 5.15
C PHE A 20 13.40 -8.00 4.14
N THR A 21 12.94 -7.99 2.88
CA THR A 21 13.55 -7.19 1.81
C THR A 21 13.41 -5.69 2.11
N VAL A 22 12.22 -5.24 2.51
CA VAL A 22 11.93 -3.83 2.82
C VAL A 22 12.71 -3.35 4.04
N THR A 23 12.80 -4.17 5.10
CA THR A 23 13.61 -3.86 6.29
C THR A 23 15.09 -3.75 5.94
N ARG A 24 15.62 -4.65 5.10
CA ARG A 24 17.03 -4.65 4.69
C ARG A 24 17.40 -3.48 3.78
N ILE A 25 16.44 -2.96 3.01
CA ILE A 25 16.66 -1.78 2.18
C ILE A 25 16.67 -0.48 3.01
N GLY A 26 16.08 -0.48 4.21
CA GLY A 26 16.05 0.71 5.08
C GLY A 26 14.84 1.63 4.85
N PHE A 27 13.83 1.17 4.10
CA PHE A 27 12.56 1.89 3.88
C PHE A 27 11.73 2.10 5.17
N GLY A 28 12.19 1.56 6.30
CA GLY A 28 11.57 1.76 7.61
C GLY A 28 11.88 3.12 8.25
N ASP A 29 12.85 3.88 7.76
CA ASP A 29 13.23 5.18 8.33
C ASP A 29 12.65 6.36 7.50
N TYR A 30 11.94 7.25 8.19
CA TYR A 30 11.39 8.48 7.63
C TYR A 30 12.47 9.42 7.08
N ALA A 31 13.62 9.48 7.74
CA ALA A 31 14.70 10.37 7.35
C ALA A 31 15.28 9.96 5.99
N GLU A 32 15.36 8.66 5.71
CA GLU A 32 15.93 8.18 4.46
C GLU A 32 14.93 8.26 3.30
N LEU A 33 13.64 8.08 3.57
CA LEU A 33 12.57 8.41 2.62
C LEU A 33 12.57 9.89 2.23
N ASN A 34 12.77 10.79 3.19
CA ASN A 34 12.87 12.22 2.90
C ASN A 34 14.11 12.55 2.03
N ARG A 35 15.25 11.92 2.29
CA ARG A 35 16.47 12.06 1.46
C ARG A 35 16.28 11.54 0.04
N MET A 36 15.47 10.50 -0.15
CA MET A 36 15.08 10.00 -1.47
C MET A 36 14.28 11.06 -2.24
N PHE A 37 13.29 11.71 -1.62
CA PHE A 37 12.51 12.79 -2.26
C PHE A 37 13.30 14.08 -2.47
N THR A 38 14.34 14.31 -1.65
CA THR A 38 15.27 15.44 -1.81
C THR A 38 16.38 15.14 -2.84
N PHE A 39 16.31 13.99 -3.53
CA PHE A 39 17.30 13.52 -4.51
C PHE A 39 18.74 13.42 -3.96
N ARG A 40 18.90 13.33 -2.64
CA ARG A 40 20.22 13.28 -1.99
C ARG A 40 20.79 11.86 -1.98
N ASP A 41 19.91 10.85 -1.99
CA ASP A 41 20.26 9.44 -2.07
C ASP A 41 19.60 8.75 -3.28
N PRO A 42 20.33 8.60 -4.42
CA PRO A 42 19.78 7.95 -5.62
C PRO A 42 19.61 6.43 -5.45
N ARG A 43 20.25 5.83 -4.44
CA ARG A 43 20.26 4.37 -4.22
C ARG A 43 18.88 3.81 -3.89
N MET A 44 18.14 4.45 -2.98
CA MET A 44 16.77 4.06 -2.64
C MET A 44 15.81 4.31 -3.80
N LEU A 45 15.99 5.42 -4.51
CA LEU A 45 15.18 5.75 -5.68
C LEU A 45 15.31 4.72 -6.81
N LEU A 46 16.55 4.33 -7.14
CA LEU A 46 16.82 3.29 -8.14
C LEU A 46 16.28 1.92 -7.71
N SER A 47 16.35 1.59 -6.41
CA SER A 47 15.78 0.33 -5.91
C SER A 47 14.26 0.27 -6.09
N PHE A 48 13.56 1.39 -5.83
CA PHE A 48 12.11 1.50 -6.02
C PHE A 48 11.74 1.44 -7.50
N VAL A 49 12.39 2.25 -8.35
CA VAL A 49 12.15 2.26 -9.80
C VAL A 49 12.45 0.89 -10.41
N GLY A 50 13.57 0.27 -10.02
CA GLY A 50 13.93 -1.09 -10.45
C GLY A 50 12.87 -2.12 -10.08
N ALA A 51 12.38 -2.09 -8.83
CA ALA A 51 11.31 -3.00 -8.39
C ALA A 51 10.01 -2.79 -9.18
N VAL A 52 9.61 -1.54 -9.44
CA VAL A 52 8.43 -1.21 -10.25
C VAL A 52 8.59 -1.70 -11.68
N VAL A 53 9.76 -1.47 -12.30
CA VAL A 53 10.05 -1.93 -13.67
C VAL A 53 10.03 -3.45 -13.74
N ILE A 54 10.65 -4.16 -12.79
CA ILE A 54 10.65 -5.62 -12.76
C ILE A 54 9.22 -6.16 -12.64
N ILE A 55 8.43 -5.65 -11.70
CA ILE A 55 7.03 -6.06 -11.55
C ILE A 55 6.21 -5.74 -12.79
N ALA A 56 6.38 -4.57 -13.38
CA ALA A 56 5.66 -4.17 -14.60
C ALA A 56 6.01 -5.10 -15.78
N SER A 57 7.30 -5.42 -15.93
CA SER A 57 7.82 -6.36 -16.94
C SER A 57 7.23 -7.76 -16.76
N VAL A 58 7.27 -8.28 -15.53
CA VAL A 58 6.74 -9.60 -15.19
C VAL A 58 5.24 -9.67 -15.45
N PHE A 59 4.48 -8.66 -15.04
CA PHE A 59 3.03 -8.59 -15.29
C PHE A 59 2.72 -8.48 -16.79
N ALA A 60 3.53 -7.75 -17.56
CA ALA A 60 3.39 -7.63 -19.00
C ALA A 60 3.66 -8.97 -19.72
N VAL A 61 4.74 -9.67 -19.33
CA VAL A 61 5.12 -10.98 -19.87
C VAL A 61 4.08 -12.05 -19.53
N LEU A 62 3.64 -12.11 -18.27
CA LEU A 62 2.63 -13.08 -17.81
C LEU A 62 1.22 -12.74 -18.27
N ARG A 63 1.02 -11.63 -18.99
CA ARG A 63 -0.28 -11.16 -19.51
C ARG A 63 -1.38 -11.22 -18.44
N VAL A 64 -1.02 -10.87 -17.20
CA VAL A 64 -1.94 -10.93 -16.07
C VAL A 64 -3.14 -10.05 -16.40
N ARG A 65 -4.32 -10.66 -16.51
CA ARG A 65 -5.57 -9.93 -16.72
C ARG A 65 -5.78 -9.02 -15.51
N ARG A 66 -5.53 -7.73 -15.68
CA ARG A 66 -5.96 -6.72 -14.72
C ARG A 66 -7.47 -6.74 -14.73
N GLY A 67 -8.08 -7.11 -13.60
CA GLY A 67 -9.49 -6.85 -13.38
C GLY A 67 -9.67 -5.35 -13.39
N ALA A 68 -10.03 -4.78 -14.54
CA ALA A 68 -10.43 -3.39 -14.64
C ALA A 68 -11.79 -3.29 -13.96
N GLY A 69 -11.78 -3.15 -12.63
CA GLY A 69 -12.93 -2.60 -11.93
C GLY A 69 -13.30 -1.32 -12.65
N ARG A 70 -14.57 -1.18 -13.06
CA ARG A 70 -15.06 0.00 -13.76
C ARG A 70 -14.56 1.25 -13.01
N VAL A 71 -13.94 2.18 -13.71
CA VAL A 71 -13.43 3.42 -13.09
C VAL A 71 -14.64 4.32 -12.86
N HIS A 72 -15.10 4.42 -11.61
CA HIS A 72 -16.19 5.32 -11.23
C HIS A 72 -15.66 6.69 -10.83
N ALA A 73 -16.50 7.73 -10.91
CA ALA A 73 -16.13 9.08 -10.50
C ALA A 73 -15.66 9.14 -9.03
N GLY A 74 -16.11 8.22 -8.18
CA GLY A 74 -15.66 8.07 -6.79
C GLY A 74 -14.20 7.59 -6.61
N VAL A 75 -13.58 7.05 -7.65
CA VAL A 75 -12.18 6.58 -7.60
C VAL A 75 -11.21 7.75 -7.52
N VAL A 76 -11.48 8.85 -8.22
CA VAL A 76 -10.61 10.03 -8.27
C VAL A 76 -10.42 10.66 -6.88
N PRO A 77 -11.48 11.07 -6.14
CA PRO A 77 -11.30 11.66 -4.81
C PRO A 77 -10.72 10.65 -3.81
N GLY A 78 -11.05 9.35 -3.93
CA GLY A 78 -10.46 8.30 -3.10
C GLY A 78 -8.96 8.11 -3.33
N ALA A 79 -8.52 8.09 -4.60
CA ALA A 79 -7.12 7.96 -4.98
C ALA A 79 -6.30 9.18 -4.56
N VAL A 80 -6.85 10.39 -4.71
CA VAL A 80 -6.20 11.63 -4.23
C VAL A 80 -6.04 11.60 -2.73
N LEU A 81 -7.09 11.31 -1.96
CA LEU A 81 -7.03 11.26 -0.50
C LEU A 81 -6.05 10.19 0.00
N PHE A 82 -6.04 9.02 -0.64
CA PHE A 82 -5.11 7.94 -0.35
C PHE A 82 -3.66 8.36 -0.64
N GLY A 83 -3.40 8.91 -1.83
CA GLY A 83 -2.07 9.36 -2.23
C GLY A 83 -1.52 10.48 -1.33
N VAL A 84 -2.36 11.48 -1.03
CA VAL A 84 -2.00 12.58 -0.12
C VAL A 84 -1.70 12.04 1.28
N GLY A 85 -2.49 11.09 1.79
CA GLY A 85 -2.25 10.44 3.08
C GLY A 85 -0.88 9.76 3.15
N TRP A 86 -0.48 9.04 2.09
CA TRP A 86 0.84 8.39 2.00
C TRP A 86 2.00 9.38 1.85
N ALA A 87 1.79 10.47 1.10
CA ALA A 87 2.77 11.54 0.97
C ALA A 87 3.05 12.21 2.33
N ILE A 88 2.00 12.51 3.10
CA ILE A 88 2.12 13.13 4.43
C ILE A 88 2.74 12.15 5.43
N SER A 89 2.29 10.90 5.42
CA SER A 89 2.82 9.85 6.29
C SER A 89 4.15 9.30 5.80
N GLY A 90 4.80 9.90 4.80
CA GLY A 90 6.17 9.60 4.37
C GLY A 90 6.43 8.13 4.09
N GLY A 91 5.45 7.41 3.56
CA GLY A 91 5.52 5.94 3.47
C GLY A 91 4.64 5.35 2.37
N CYS A 92 4.70 4.03 2.27
CA CYS A 92 3.85 3.22 1.40
C CYS A 92 3.07 2.22 2.27
N PRO A 93 1.99 1.61 1.77
CA PRO A 93 1.14 0.71 2.56
C PRO A 93 1.85 -0.43 3.27
N ALA A 94 3.02 -0.87 2.77
CA ALA A 94 3.82 -1.90 3.41
C ALA A 94 4.67 -1.39 4.58
N ILE A 95 5.07 -0.12 4.58
CA ILE A 95 6.05 0.43 5.54
C ILE A 95 5.51 0.46 6.98
N PRO A 96 4.28 0.92 7.28
CA PRO A 96 3.77 0.92 8.65
C PRO A 96 3.74 -0.49 9.27
N ILE A 97 3.42 -1.50 8.47
CA ILE A 97 3.37 -2.91 8.91
C ILE A 97 4.77 -3.39 9.32
N VAL A 98 5.77 -3.07 8.49
CA VAL A 98 7.18 -3.41 8.75
C VAL A 98 7.75 -2.60 9.93
N GLN A 99 7.39 -1.32 10.04
CA GLN A 99 7.79 -0.44 11.15
C GLN A 99 7.24 -0.93 12.49
N VAL A 100 5.97 -1.33 12.54
CA VAL A 100 5.40 -1.93 13.76
C VAL A 100 6.10 -3.25 14.11
N ALA A 101 6.39 -4.10 13.13
CA ALA A 101 7.15 -5.33 13.35
C ALA A 101 8.59 -5.07 13.82
N GLY A 102 9.19 -3.94 13.43
CA GLY A 102 10.51 -3.48 13.84
C GLY A 102 10.54 -2.72 15.18
N GLY A 103 9.40 -2.55 15.86
CA GLY A 103 9.34 -1.83 17.14
C GLY A 103 9.32 -0.30 17.02
N TYR A 104 9.04 0.25 15.84
CA TYR A 104 9.03 1.69 15.58
C TYR A 104 7.67 2.29 15.96
N LEU A 105 7.65 3.11 17.02
CA LEU A 105 6.45 3.74 17.60
C LEU A 105 5.56 4.50 16.58
N PRO A 106 6.13 5.27 15.62
CA PRO A 106 5.35 5.97 14.60
C PRO A 106 4.51 5.05 13.70
N GLY A 107 4.93 3.80 13.47
CA GLY A 107 4.17 2.85 12.67
C GLY A 107 2.82 2.50 13.29
N VAL A 108 2.75 2.46 14.63
CA VAL A 108 1.51 2.15 15.38
C VAL A 108 0.50 3.28 15.20
N ILE A 109 0.96 4.53 15.21
CA ILE A 109 0.12 5.72 15.01
C ILE A 109 -0.48 5.70 13.60
N THR A 110 0.33 5.37 12.58
CA THR A 110 -0.15 5.26 11.20
C THR A 110 -1.18 4.14 11.04
N ILE A 111 -0.95 2.97 11.65
CA ILE A 111 -1.94 1.88 11.64
C ILE A 111 -3.24 2.30 12.33
N ALA A 112 -3.15 2.95 13.49
CA ALA A 112 -4.33 3.46 14.20
C ALA A 112 -5.10 4.47 13.34
N GLY A 113 -4.39 5.40 12.68
CA GLY A 113 -4.97 6.36 11.74
C GLY A 113 -5.68 5.69 10.56
N ILE A 114 -5.09 4.64 9.98
CA ILE A 114 -5.73 3.85 8.90
C ILE A 114 -7.02 3.18 9.42
N VAL A 115 -6.97 2.53 10.58
CA VAL A 115 -8.13 1.83 11.16
C VAL A 115 -9.26 2.82 11.45
N VAL A 116 -8.94 3.96 12.08
CA VAL A 116 -9.91 5.01 12.40
C VAL A 116 -10.46 5.66 11.13
N GLY A 117 -9.61 5.98 10.15
CA GLY A 117 -10.00 6.56 8.87
C GLY A 117 -10.92 5.65 8.08
N VAL A 118 -10.63 4.34 8.01
CA VAL A 118 -11.50 3.35 7.35
C VAL A 118 -12.84 3.22 8.08
N ARG A 119 -12.84 3.20 9.43
CA ARG A 119 -14.06 3.17 10.23
C ARG A 119 -14.92 4.42 10.01
N LEU A 120 -14.32 5.60 10.02
CA LEU A 120 -14.99 6.88 9.76
C LEU A 120 -15.54 6.96 8.35
N ALA A 121 -14.77 6.58 7.34
CA ALA A 121 -15.21 6.56 5.95
C ALA A 121 -16.42 5.62 5.76
N ARG A 122 -16.40 4.44 6.39
CA ARG A 122 -17.53 3.51 6.38
C ARG A 122 -18.75 4.05 7.12
N TRP A 123 -18.54 4.71 8.25
CA TRP A 123 -19.60 5.34 9.03
C TRP A 123 -20.25 6.51 8.30
N ALA A 124 -19.45 7.40 7.70
CA ALA A 124 -19.93 8.53 6.90
C ALA A 124 -20.64 8.06 5.61
N GLY A 125 -20.14 6.98 4.99
CA GLY A 125 -20.81 6.32 3.87
C GLY A 125 -22.12 5.63 4.26
N GLY A 126 -22.24 5.10 5.48
CA GLY A 126 -23.49 4.54 6.02
C GLY A 126 -24.54 5.59 6.36
N ARG A 127 -24.10 6.78 6.79
CA ARG A 127 -24.97 7.94 7.08
C ARG A 127 -25.35 8.77 5.86
N ARG A 128 -25.00 8.33 4.64
CA ARG A 128 -25.27 9.04 3.37
C ARG A 128 -24.71 10.48 3.31
N LEU A 129 -23.80 10.84 4.21
CA LEU A 129 -23.18 12.18 4.30
C LEU A 129 -22.24 12.44 3.12
N VAL A 130 -21.64 11.40 2.56
CA VAL A 130 -20.80 11.49 1.36
C VAL A 130 -21.49 10.72 0.24
N ARG A 131 -22.13 11.44 -0.68
CA ARG A 131 -22.75 10.87 -1.88
C ARG A 131 -21.65 10.57 -2.91
N ILE A 132 -20.79 9.60 -2.60
CA ILE A 132 -19.83 9.06 -3.56
C ILE A 132 -20.59 8.09 -4.46
N GLU A 133 -20.58 8.32 -5.77
CA GLU A 133 -21.20 7.41 -6.75
C GLU A 133 -20.63 6.00 -6.61
N ARG A 134 -21.47 5.05 -6.17
CA ARG A 134 -21.14 3.63 -6.00
C ARG A 134 -21.56 2.82 -7.22
N GLY A 135 -21.25 3.29 -8.44
CA GLY A 135 -21.69 2.65 -9.68
C GLY A 135 -21.17 1.22 -9.93
N SER A 136 -20.57 0.55 -8.93
CA SER A 136 -20.06 -0.81 -9.01
C SER A 136 -20.91 -1.88 -8.33
N CYS A 137 -21.97 -1.51 -7.58
CA CYS A 137 -22.89 -2.49 -6.97
C CYS A 137 -24.14 -2.78 -7.84
N GLU A 138 -24.13 -2.25 -9.07
CA GLU A 138 -25.11 -2.32 -10.18
C GLU A 138 -25.04 -3.54 -11.12
N GLY A 139 -24.42 -4.67 -10.74
CA GLY A 139 -24.18 -5.76 -11.70
C GLY A 139 -23.97 -7.12 -11.08
#